data_AF-A0A382LJ65-F1
#
_entry.id   AF-A0A382LJ65-F1
#
_cell.length_a   1.000
_cell.length_b   1.000
_cell.length_c   1.000
_cell.angle_alpha   90.00
_cell.angle_beta   90.00
_cell.angle_gamma   90.00
#
_symmetry.space_group_name_H-M   'P 1'
#
loop_
_entity.id
_entity.type
_entity.pdbx_description
1 polymer ?
#
loop_
_entity_poly.entity_id
_entity_poly.type
_entity_poly.pdbx_seq_one_letter_code
_entity_poly.pdbx_strand_id
1 'polypeptide(L)'
;MHLELNIFWLLLPVAALSGWWIGRSAQETKKLSKNIHPEYFKGLNFVLNEQPDKAIEVFIRMVEVDNETVETHLALGNLFRRRGEVDRAIRIHQNLIARPTLNQGQRAHALLELGMDYMHSGLLDRAEKLFLELVDLDLYL
;
A
#
# COMPACT_ATOMS: atom_id res chain seq x y z
N MET A 1 19.33 -15.16 -53.27
CA MET A 1 18.17 -15.83 -52.64
C MET A 1 18.50 -16.57 -51.34
N HIS A 2 19.67 -16.37 -50.71
CA HIS A 2 20.01 -16.98 -49.41
C HIS A 2 20.05 -15.99 -48.23
N LEU A 3 19.98 -14.67 -48.48
CA LEU A 3 20.03 -13.62 -47.44
C LEU A 3 18.70 -13.45 -46.69
N GLU A 4 17.57 -13.65 -47.36
CA GLU A 4 16.22 -13.56 -46.77
C GLU A 4 15.99 -14.59 -45.65
N LEU A 5 16.61 -15.77 -45.76
CA LEU A 5 16.43 -16.86 -44.80
C LEU A 5 17.13 -16.58 -43.45
N ASN A 6 18.23 -15.80 -43.45
CA ASN A 6 19.00 -15.52 -42.24
C ASN A 6 18.33 -14.49 -41.32
N ILE A 7 17.57 -13.54 -41.88
CA ILE A 7 16.87 -12.51 -41.10
C ILE A 7 15.75 -13.14 -40.25
N PHE A 8 15.06 -14.15 -40.77
CA PHE A 8 13.99 -14.83 -40.04
C PHE A 8 14.52 -15.55 -38.78
N TRP A 9 15.70 -16.17 -38.87
CA TRP A 9 16.37 -16.80 -37.73
C TRP A 9 16.90 -15.81 -36.70
N LEU A 10 17.22 -14.57 -37.10
CA LEU A 10 17.63 -13.51 -36.18
C LEU A 10 16.45 -12.86 -35.44
N LEU A 11 15.24 -12.91 -35.98
CA LEU A 11 14.06 -12.35 -35.33
C LEU A 11 13.60 -13.19 -34.12
N LEU A 12 13.78 -14.52 -34.15
CA LEU A 12 13.41 -15.41 -33.05
C LEU A 12 14.09 -15.08 -31.71
N PRO A 13 15.42 -14.95 -31.62
CA PRO A 13 16.08 -14.59 -30.36
C PRO A 13 15.72 -13.16 -29.91
N VAL A 14 15.54 -12.22 -30.84
CA VAL A 14 15.13 -10.85 -30.51
C VAL A 14 13.71 -10.81 -29.93
N ALA A 15 12.78 -11.56 -30.52
CA ALA A 15 11.42 -11.70 -30.01
C ALA A 15 11.37 -12.44 -28.65
N ALA A 16 12.22 -13.45 -28.46
CA ALA A 16 12.35 -14.14 -27.19
C ALA A 16 12.92 -13.25 -26.09
N LEU A 17 13.95 -12.45 -26.40
CA LEU A 17 14.56 -11.50 -25.46
C LEU A 17 13.60 -10.36 -25.10
N SER A 18 12.88 -9.81 -26.08
CA SER A 18 11.90 -8.74 -25.83
C SER A 18 10.69 -9.26 -25.04
N GLY A 19 10.18 -10.44 -25.39
CA GLY A 19 9.12 -11.12 -24.65
C GLY A 19 9.54 -11.45 -23.20
N TRP A 20 10.78 -11.88 -22.99
CA TRP A 20 11.32 -12.15 -21.66
C TRP A 20 11.50 -10.87 -20.83
N TRP A 21 11.99 -9.78 -21.44
CA TRP A 21 12.15 -8.49 -20.78
C TRP A 21 10.81 -7.91 -20.32
N ILE A 22 9.81 -7.92 -21.20
CA ILE A 22 8.44 -7.47 -20.90
C ILE A 22 7.79 -8.40 -19.87
N GLY A 23 7.97 -9.72 -20.00
CA GLY A 23 7.46 -10.71 -19.06
C GLY A 23 8.04 -10.57 -17.66
N ARG A 24 9.33 -10.24 -17.55
CA ARG A 24 10.02 -10.04 -16.26
C ARG A 24 9.56 -8.75 -15.56
N SER A 25 9.35 -7.66 -16.30
CA SER A 25 8.82 -6.42 -15.69
C SER A 25 7.37 -6.60 -15.20
N ALA A 26 6.56 -7.37 -15.93
CA ALA A 26 5.19 -7.72 -15.52
C ALA A 26 5.14 -8.69 -14.32
N GLN A 27 6.24 -9.40 -14.04
CA GLN A 27 6.32 -10.32 -12.90
C GLN A 27 6.64 -9.57 -11.59
N GLU A 28 7.32 -8.43 -11.65
CA GLU A 28 7.55 -7.56 -10.49
C GLU A 28 6.26 -6.92 -9.99
N THR A 29 5.38 -6.46 -10.90
CA THR A 29 4.06 -5.93 -10.52
C THR A 29 3.14 -7.00 -9.93
N LYS A 30 3.22 -8.25 -10.40
CA LYS A 30 2.45 -9.38 -9.83
C LYS A 30 2.93 -9.85 -8.45
N LYS A 31 4.19 -9.58 -8.06
CA LYS A 31 4.67 -9.90 -6.70
C LYS A 31 4.01 -9.02 -5.64
N LEU A 32 3.58 -7.81 -5.98
CA LEU A 32 2.87 -6.90 -5.06
C LEU A 32 1.49 -7.45 -4.64
N SER A 33 0.86 -8.28 -5.49
CA SER A 33 -0.49 -8.82 -5.28
C SER A 33 -0.53 -10.08 -4.41
N LYS A 34 0.61 -10.65 -3.99
CA LYS A 34 0.64 -12.09 -3.70
C LYS A 34 0.10 -12.53 -2.34
N ASN A 35 -0.21 -11.64 -1.39
CA ASN A 35 -0.66 -12.03 -0.04
C ASN A 35 -1.88 -11.25 0.49
N ILE A 36 -2.78 -10.73 -0.36
CA ILE A 36 -4.01 -10.12 0.18
C ILE A 36 -4.92 -11.22 0.72
N HIS A 37 -5.08 -11.28 2.04
CA HIS A 37 -5.91 -12.29 2.71
C HIS A 37 -7.40 -12.12 2.30
N PRO A 38 -8.17 -13.20 2.06
CA PRO A 38 -9.59 -13.09 1.70
C PRO A 38 -10.43 -12.28 2.68
N GLU A 39 -10.07 -12.30 3.97
CA GLU A 39 -10.72 -11.49 5.02
C GLU A 39 -10.53 -9.98 4.80
N TYR A 40 -9.47 -9.54 4.11
CA TYR A 40 -9.29 -8.12 3.76
C TYR A 40 -10.44 -7.62 2.90
N PHE A 41 -10.80 -8.39 1.86
CA PHE A 41 -11.91 -8.06 0.97
C PHE A 41 -13.25 -8.09 1.69
N LYS A 42 -13.43 -8.99 2.66
CA LYS A 42 -14.61 -9.03 3.51
C LYS A 42 -14.72 -7.77 4.37
N GLY A 43 -13.61 -7.33 4.98
CA GLY A 43 -13.52 -6.07 5.71
C GLY A 43 -13.90 -4.88 4.83
N LEU A 44 -13.31 -4.78 3.64
CA LEU A 44 -13.65 -3.75 2.66
C LEU A 44 -15.12 -3.80 2.21
N ASN A 45 -15.67 -4.98 2.00
CA ASN A 45 -17.08 -5.13 1.64
C ASN A 45 -17.99 -4.55 2.74
N PHE A 46 -17.65 -4.72 4.02
CA PHE A 46 -18.39 -4.06 5.09
C PHE A 46 -18.26 -2.53 5.05
N VAL A 47 -17.07 -2.00 4.73
CA VAL A 47 -16.88 -0.55 4.56
C VAL A 47 -17.76 -0.01 3.42
N LEU A 48 -17.77 -0.68 2.27
CA LEU A 48 -18.55 -0.29 1.09
C LEU A 48 -20.06 -0.36 1.33
N ASN A 49 -20.51 -1.25 2.21
CA ASN A 49 -21.91 -1.38 2.60
C ASN A 49 -22.27 -0.58 3.87
N GLU A 50 -21.49 0.45 4.20
CA GLU A 50 -21.70 1.35 5.34
C GLU A 50 -21.85 0.63 6.69
N GLN A 51 -21.12 -0.48 6.88
CA GLN A 51 -21.09 -1.28 8.11
C GLN A 51 -19.71 -1.20 8.79
N PRO A 52 -19.27 -0.01 9.26
CA PRO A 52 -17.91 0.20 9.77
C PRO A 52 -17.61 -0.63 11.02
N ASP A 53 -18.58 -0.90 11.89
CA ASP A 53 -18.36 -1.71 13.10
C ASP A 53 -17.93 -3.14 12.78
N LYS A 54 -18.57 -3.77 11.78
CA LYS A 54 -18.20 -5.11 11.32
C LYS A 54 -16.86 -5.11 10.60
N ALA A 55 -16.58 -4.05 9.82
CA ALA A 55 -15.28 -3.89 9.18
C ALA A 55 -14.15 -3.81 10.21
N ILE A 56 -14.35 -3.03 11.29
CA ILE A 56 -13.40 -2.92 12.40
C ILE A 56 -13.15 -4.29 13.03
N GLU A 57 -14.18 -5.08 13.33
CA GLU A 57 -14.02 -6.42 13.92
C GLU A 57 -13.21 -7.37 13.02
N VAL A 58 -13.44 -7.32 11.71
CA VAL A 58 -12.67 -8.11 10.74
C VAL A 58 -11.21 -7.65 10.71
N PHE A 59 -10.95 -6.35 10.59
CA PHE A 59 -9.59 -5.83 10.51
C PHE A 59 -8.80 -6.00 11.82
N ILE A 60 -9.44 -5.93 12.99
CA ILE A 60 -8.79 -6.26 14.28
C ILE A 60 -8.29 -7.70 14.27
N ARG A 61 -9.15 -8.67 13.92
CA ARG A 61 -8.74 -10.08 13.81
C ARG A 61 -7.60 -10.27 12.81
N MET A 62 -7.62 -9.54 11.71
CA MET A 62 -6.54 -9.62 10.73
C MET A 62 -5.21 -9.14 11.30
N VAL A 63 -5.19 -8.03 12.04
CA VAL A 63 -3.97 -7.54 12.71
C VAL A 63 -3.47 -8.52 13.78
N GLU A 64 -4.38 -9.20 14.48
CA GLU A 64 -4.02 -10.22 15.48
C GLU A 64 -3.40 -11.48 14.86
N VAL A 65 -3.88 -11.89 13.67
CA VAL A 65 -3.40 -13.09 12.96
C VAL A 65 -2.14 -12.81 12.16
N ASP A 66 -2.10 -11.68 11.46
CA ASP A 66 -0.97 -11.21 10.68
C ASP A 66 -0.73 -9.72 10.97
N ASN A 67 0.15 -9.50 11.95
CA ASN A 67 0.58 -8.17 12.35
C ASN A 67 1.49 -7.50 11.29
N GLU A 68 1.88 -8.22 10.23
CA GLU A 68 2.80 -7.67 9.27
C GLU A 68 2.16 -6.91 8.11
N THR A 69 0.90 -7.20 7.79
CA THR A 69 0.21 -6.57 6.65
C THR A 69 -0.04 -5.07 6.90
N VAL A 70 0.64 -4.24 6.10
CA VAL A 70 0.60 -2.76 6.17
C VAL A 70 -0.80 -2.24 5.84
N GLU A 71 -1.43 -2.80 4.81
CA GLU A 71 -2.72 -2.35 4.27
C GLU A 71 -3.86 -2.54 5.28
N THR A 72 -3.80 -3.58 6.11
CA THR A 72 -4.76 -3.84 7.18
C THR A 72 -4.65 -2.76 8.27
N HIS A 73 -3.44 -2.37 8.65
CA HIS A 73 -3.21 -1.32 9.65
C HIS A 73 -3.70 0.05 9.15
N LEU A 74 -3.41 0.39 7.90
CA LEU A 74 -3.90 1.62 7.26
C LEU A 74 -5.43 1.65 7.22
N ALA A 75 -6.07 0.55 6.79
CA ALA A 75 -7.53 0.45 6.74
C ALA A 75 -8.17 0.58 8.13
N LEU A 76 -7.59 -0.08 9.14
CA LEU A 76 -8.07 -0.04 10.51
C LEU A 76 -7.93 1.36 11.12
N GLY A 77 -6.80 2.04 10.92
CA GLY A 77 -6.58 3.41 11.37
C GLY A 77 -7.58 4.40 10.75
N ASN A 78 -7.77 4.32 9.42
CA ASN A 78 -8.75 5.13 8.69
C ASN A 78 -10.19 4.95 9.24
N LEU A 79 -10.58 3.71 9.58
CA LEU A 79 -11.88 3.43 10.18
C LEU A 79 -12.05 4.05 11.57
N PHE A 80 -11.03 3.98 12.42
CA PHE A 80 -11.07 4.66 13.72
C PHE A 80 -11.19 6.17 13.57
N ARG A 81 -10.46 6.78 12.63
CA ARG A 81 -10.59 8.21 12.34
C ARG A 81 -12.02 8.55 11.92
N ARG A 82 -12.62 7.80 11.00
CA ARG A 82 -14.01 8.01 10.53
C ARG A 82 -15.05 7.86 11.64
N ARG A 83 -14.78 7.02 12.63
CA ARG A 83 -15.64 6.82 13.81
C ARG A 83 -15.46 7.93 14.87
N GLY A 84 -14.51 8.84 14.68
CA GLY A 84 -14.16 9.88 15.65
C GLY A 84 -13.20 9.41 16.74
N GLU A 85 -12.74 8.16 16.69
CA GLU A 85 -11.72 7.60 17.60
C GLU A 85 -10.30 7.97 17.12
N VAL A 86 -10.06 9.26 16.90
CA VAL A 86 -8.85 9.78 16.24
C VAL A 86 -7.58 9.41 17.03
N ASP A 87 -7.62 9.41 18.36
CA ASP A 87 -6.49 9.00 19.20
C ASP A 87 -6.03 7.55 18.94
N ARG A 88 -6.96 6.65 18.58
CA ARG A 88 -6.62 5.28 18.22
C ARG A 88 -6.01 5.21 16.84
N ALA A 89 -6.54 5.98 15.89
CA ALA A 89 -5.98 6.09 14.54
C ALA A 89 -4.53 6.57 14.58
N ILE A 90 -4.26 7.64 15.33
CA ILE A 90 -2.91 8.20 15.54
C ILE A 90 -1.95 7.11 16.04
N ARG A 91 -2.33 6.35 17.09
CA ARG A 91 -1.49 5.29 17.64
C ARG A 91 -1.20 4.18 16.62
N ILE A 92 -2.21 3.79 15.85
CA ILE A 92 -2.06 2.74 14.82
C ILE A 92 -1.07 3.18 13.75
N HIS A 93 -1.22 4.39 13.20
CA HIS A 93 -0.31 4.88 12.16
C HIS A 93 1.10 5.18 12.69
N GLN A 94 1.24 5.69 13.92
CA GLN A 94 2.55 5.84 14.56
C GLN A 94 3.27 4.49 14.73
N ASN A 95 2.56 3.47 15.22
CA ASN A 95 3.13 2.12 15.37
C ASN A 95 3.51 1.53 14.01
N LEU A 96 2.70 1.77 12.97
CA LEU A 96 2.98 1.33 11.62
C LEU A 96 4.28 1.96 11.07
N ILE A 97 4.45 3.28 11.21
CA ILE A 97 5.64 4.00 10.74
C ILE A 97 6.92 3.55 11.46
N ALA A 98 6.82 3.11 12.72
CA ALA A 98 7.95 2.64 13.50
C ALA A 98 8.52 1.29 13.02
N ARG A 99 7.82 0.58 12.13
CA ARG A 99 8.26 -0.74 11.65
C ARG A 99 9.38 -0.57 10.61
N PRO A 100 10.53 -1.26 10.78
CA PRO A 100 11.68 -1.12 9.88
C PRO A 100 11.49 -1.78 8.52
N THR A 101 10.42 -2.58 8.36
CA THR A 101 10.14 -3.33 7.13
C THR A 101 9.36 -2.55 6.08
N LEU A 102 8.91 -1.32 6.39
CA LEU A 102 8.17 -0.51 5.42
C LEU A 102 9.09 -0.09 4.27
N ASN A 103 8.65 -0.33 3.05
CA ASN A 103 9.26 0.31 1.90
C ASN A 103 8.93 1.82 1.87
N GLN A 104 9.64 2.58 1.04
CA GLN A 104 9.50 4.04 0.98
C GLN A 104 8.07 4.49 0.67
N GLY A 105 7.39 3.85 -0.28
CA GLY A 105 6.00 4.17 -0.64
C GLY A 105 5.01 3.87 0.48
N GLN A 106 5.18 2.74 1.18
CA GLN A 106 4.38 2.40 2.36
C GLN A 106 4.61 3.38 3.51
N ARG A 107 5.86 3.81 3.72
CA ARG A 107 6.20 4.82 4.74
C ARG A 107 5.55 6.16 4.41
N ALA A 108 5.63 6.59 3.15
CA ALA A 108 4.96 7.80 2.68
C ALA A 108 3.44 7.73 2.89
N HIS A 109 2.81 6.61 2.52
CA HIS A 109 1.37 6.43 2.73
C HIS A 109 0.99 6.46 4.22
N ALA A 110 1.77 5.82 5.09
CA ALA A 110 1.52 5.84 6.53
C ALA A 110 1.71 7.23 7.15
N LEU A 111 2.72 8.01 6.71
CA LEU A 111 2.92 9.40 7.12
C LEU A 111 1.75 10.29 6.67
N LEU A 112 1.23 10.08 5.45
CA LEU A 112 0.08 10.81 4.93
C LEU A 112 -1.15 10.56 5.82
N GLU A 113 -1.44 9.29 6.10
CA GLU A 113 -2.57 8.90 6.95
C GLU A 113 -2.44 9.44 8.38
N LEU A 114 -1.23 9.45 8.96
CA LEU A 114 -0.97 10.07 10.26
C LEU A 114 -1.17 11.61 10.22
N GLY A 115 -0.74 12.26 9.14
CA GLY A 115 -0.99 13.69 8.92
C GLY A 115 -2.48 14.00 8.86
N MET A 116 -3.26 13.14 8.18
CA MET A 116 -4.71 13.25 8.12
C MET A 116 -5.38 13.05 9.50
N ASP A 117 -4.85 12.16 10.34
CA ASP A 117 -5.34 12.02 11.72
C ASP A 117 -5.07 13.28 12.56
N TYR A 118 -3.90 13.89 12.40
CA TYR A 118 -3.58 15.16 13.06
C TYR A 118 -4.46 16.30 12.58
N MET A 119 -4.76 16.38 11.29
CA MET A 119 -5.77 17.32 10.76
C MET A 119 -7.13 17.11 11.43
N HIS A 120 -7.57 15.85 11.58
CA HIS A 120 -8.87 15.54 12.17
C HIS A 120 -8.96 15.82 13.67
N SER A 121 -7.83 15.75 14.38
CA SER A 121 -7.72 16.09 15.81
C SER A 121 -7.37 17.55 16.09
N GLY A 122 -7.17 18.37 15.05
CA GLY A 122 -6.81 19.79 15.18
C GLY A 122 -5.35 20.06 15.54
N LEU A 123 -4.48 19.03 15.48
CA LEU A 123 -3.04 19.14 15.73
C LEU A 123 -2.31 19.63 14.47
N LEU A 124 -2.67 20.83 14.00
CA LEU A 124 -2.29 21.34 12.68
C LEU A 124 -0.77 21.46 12.48
N ASP A 125 -0.03 21.92 13.48
CA ASP A 125 1.45 22.04 13.40
C ASP A 125 2.12 20.68 13.13
N ARG A 126 1.58 19.61 13.73
CA ARG A 126 2.11 18.25 13.53
C ARG A 126 1.74 17.72 12.16
N ALA A 127 0.53 18.01 11.69
CA ALA A 127 0.09 17.64 10.35
C ALA A 127 0.95 18.31 9.29
N GLU A 128 1.16 19.63 9.40
CA GLU A 128 1.99 20.41 8.49
C GLU A 128 3.41 19.83 8.39
N LYS A 129 4.04 19.55 9.53
CA LYS A 129 5.38 18.94 9.54
C LYS A 129 5.45 17.63 8.76
N LEU A 130 4.45 16.75 8.91
CA LEU A 130 4.41 15.48 8.19
C LEU A 130 4.17 15.67 6.69
N PHE A 131 3.31 16.61 6.31
CA PHE A 131 3.06 16.90 4.90
C PHE A 131 4.29 17.51 4.21
N LEU A 132 5.04 18.37 4.92
CA LEU A 132 6.32 18.89 4.41
C LEU A 132 7.36 17.77 4.24
N GLU A 133 7.47 16.85 5.21
CA GLU A 133 8.34 15.66 5.07
C GLU A 133 7.97 14.83 3.83
N LEU A 134 6.67 14.69 3.52
CA LEU A 134 6.21 13.96 2.33
C LEU A 134 6.54 14.67 1.02
N VAL A 135 6.34 15.99 0.96
CA VAL A 135 6.71 16.78 -0.22
C VAL A 135 8.20 16.66 -0.49
N ASP A 136 9.03 16.73 0.55
CA ASP A 136 10.47 16.51 0.42
C ASP A 136 10.76 15.09 -0.09
N LEU A 137 10.09 14.06 0.43
CA LEU A 137 10.31 12.67 0.04
C LEU A 137 10.00 12.40 -1.45
N ASP A 138 8.90 12.98 -1.96
CA ASP A 138 8.49 12.85 -3.37
C ASP A 138 9.43 13.61 -4.32
N LEU A 139 10.06 14.69 -3.87
CA LEU A 139 11.05 15.44 -4.66
C LEU A 139 12.37 14.68 -4.88
N TYR A 140 12.63 13.62 -4.10
CA TYR A 140 13.84 12.79 -4.20
C TYR A 140 13.61 11.43 -4.92
N LEU A 141 12.40 11.18 -5.42
CA LEU A 141 12.01 9.99 -6.20
C LEU A 141 11.95 10.28 -7.70
#